data_AF-A0A2X3LLQ1-F1
#
_entry.id   AF-A0A2X3LLQ1-F1
#
_cell.length_a   1.000
_cell.length_b   1.000
_cell.length_c   1.000
_cell.angle_alpha   90.00
_cell.angle_beta   90.00
_cell.angle_gamma   90.00
#
_symmetry.space_group_name_H-M   'P 1'
#
loop_
_entity.id
_entity.type
_entity.pdbx_description
1 polymer ?
#
loop_
_entity_poly.entity_id
_entity_poly.type
_entity_poly.pdbx_seq_one_letter_code
_entity_poly.pdbx_strand_id
1 'polypeptide(L)'
;MLGLDQPLYVQYGTWLWKALHLDFGISFASQRPVLDDMLNFLPATLELAGAALVLILLTSVPLRYLGGAPSRPSAGFRRTFHRVSWRVDA
;
A
#
# COMPACT_ATOMS: atom_id res chain seq x y z
N MET A 1 -23.01 -23.25 -7.07
CA MET A 1 -23.20 -22.73 -8.45
C MET A 1 -22.69 -21.30 -8.49
N LEU A 2 -21.81 -20.96 -9.43
CA LEU A 2 -21.00 -19.74 -9.46
C LEU A 2 -21.77 -18.42 -9.69
N GLY A 3 -23.11 -18.42 -9.71
CA GLY A 3 -23.92 -17.19 -9.84
C GLY A 3 -23.55 -16.33 -11.05
N LEU A 4 -23.05 -16.96 -12.11
CA LEU A 4 -22.50 -16.30 -13.31
C LEU A 4 -23.58 -15.68 -14.21
N ASP A 5 -24.85 -15.94 -13.91
CA ASP A 5 -26.02 -15.40 -14.60
C ASP A 5 -26.39 -13.97 -14.15
N GLN A 6 -25.71 -13.42 -13.13
CA GLN A 6 -26.04 -12.11 -12.57
C GLN A 6 -25.10 -11.02 -13.08
N PRO A 7 -25.58 -9.78 -13.30
CA PRO A 7 -24.74 -8.67 -13.70
C PRO A 7 -23.57 -8.45 -12.71
N LEU A 8 -22.37 -8.21 -13.25
CA LEU A 8 -21.10 -8.14 -12.48
C LEU A 8 -21.18 -7.27 -11.22
N TYR A 9 -21.91 -6.16 -11.29
CA TYR A 9 -22.09 -5.23 -10.18
C TYR A 9 -22.81 -5.87 -8.98
N VAL A 10 -23.81 -6.72 -9.23
CA VAL A 10 -24.56 -7.43 -8.18
C VAL A 10 -23.69 -8.51 -7.55
N GLN A 11 -22.91 -9.22 -8.37
CA GLN A 11 -21.98 -10.24 -7.90
C GLN A 11 -20.88 -9.62 -7.01
N TYR A 12 -20.31 -8.49 -7.43
CA TYR A 12 -19.34 -7.74 -6.64
C TYR A 12 -19.95 -7.15 -5.37
N GLY A 13 -21.15 -6.57 -5.45
CA GLY A 13 -21.84 -6.03 -4.28
C GLY A 13 -22.16 -7.10 -3.22
N THR A 14 -22.58 -8.28 -3.67
CA THR A 14 -22.86 -9.41 -2.77
C THR A 14 -21.56 -9.96 -2.16
N TRP A 15 -20.49 -10.05 -2.95
CA TRP A 15 -19.17 -10.44 -2.43
C TRP A 15 -18.63 -9.41 -1.43
N LEU A 16 -18.75 -8.11 -1.72
CA LEU A 16 -18.29 -7.04 -0.85
C LEU A 16 -19.07 -7.01 0.46
N TRP A 17 -20.38 -7.22 0.42
CA TRP A 17 -21.21 -7.35 1.62
C TRP A 17 -20.75 -8.50 2.51
N LYS A 18 -20.45 -9.67 1.93
CA LYS A 18 -19.93 -10.82 2.65
C LYS A 18 -18.51 -10.57 3.19
N ALA A 19 -17.63 -9.98 2.38
CA ALA A 19 -16.27 -9.61 2.79
C ALA A 19 -16.26 -8.64 3.98
N LEU A 20 -17.20 -7.69 4.02
CA LEU A 20 -17.40 -6.79 5.17
C LEU A 20 -17.86 -7.52 6.44
N HIS A 21 -18.56 -8.64 6.31
CA HIS A 21 -18.95 -9.49 7.44
C HIS A 21 -17.86 -10.49 7.85
N LEU A 22 -16.63 -10.30 7.35
CA LEU A 22 -15.55 -11.29 7.46
C LEU A 22 -16.04 -12.66 6.97
N ASP A 23 -16.72 -12.71 5.83
CA ASP A 23 -17.01 -13.95 5.10
C ASP A 23 -16.47 -13.79 3.68
N PHE A 24 -15.21 -14.15 3.49
CA PHE A 24 -14.56 -14.12 2.17
C PHE A 24 -14.98 -15.30 1.28
N GLY A 25 -15.89 -16.16 1.77
CA GLY A 25 -16.35 -17.36 1.10
C GLY A 25 -15.37 -18.53 1.18
N ILE A 26 -15.72 -19.59 0.45
CA ILE A 26 -14.93 -20.81 0.36
C ILE A 26 -13.89 -20.67 -0.74
N SER A 27 -12.63 -20.94 -0.42
CA SER A 27 -11.55 -21.00 -1.41
C SER A 27 -11.85 -22.07 -2.46
N PHE A 28 -11.86 -21.70 -3.74
CA PHE A 28 -11.98 -22.64 -4.86
C PHE A 28 -10.82 -23.66 -4.92
N ALA A 29 -9.68 -23.34 -4.32
CA ALA A 29 -8.50 -24.20 -4.30
C ALA A 29 -8.46 -25.15 -3.09
N SER A 30 -8.90 -24.68 -1.91
CA SER A 30 -8.71 -25.41 -0.64
C SER A 30 -10.00 -26.01 -0.07
N GLN A 31 -11.18 -25.66 -0.61
CA GLN A 31 -12.51 -25.96 -0.04
C GLN A 31 -12.67 -25.60 1.45
N ARG A 32 -11.82 -24.71 1.96
CA ARG A 32 -11.80 -24.21 3.34
C ARG A 32 -12.12 -22.71 3.36
N PRO A 33 -12.60 -22.17 4.49
CA PRO A 33 -12.80 -20.74 4.65
C PRO A 33 -11.47 -20.02 4.41
N VAL A 34 -11.45 -19.04 3.50
CA VAL A 34 -10.23 -18.26 3.20
C VAL A 34 -9.70 -17.54 4.45
N LEU A 35 -10.59 -17.23 5.40
CA LEU A 35 -10.25 -16.62 6.68
C LEU A 35 -9.32 -17.47 7.52
N ASP A 36 -9.54 -18.79 7.59
CA ASP A 36 -8.69 -19.67 8.40
C ASP A 36 -7.27 -19.68 7.84
N ASP A 37 -7.14 -19.71 6.51
CA ASP A 37 -5.86 -19.60 5.84
C ASP A 37 -5.23 -18.22 6.10
N MET A 38 -5.98 -17.12 5.96
CA MET A 38 -5.48 -15.76 6.24
C MET A 38 -5.02 -15.59 7.70
N LEU A 39 -5.78 -16.11 8.66
CA LEU A 39 -5.43 -16.07 10.08
C LEU A 39 -4.18 -16.90 10.40
N ASN A 40 -3.95 -18.00 9.70
CA ASN A 40 -2.71 -18.78 9.84
C ASN A 40 -1.48 -18.05 9.29
N PHE A 41 -1.61 -17.24 8.23
CA PHE A 41 -0.50 -16.46 7.66
C PHE A 41 -0.30 -15.08 8.32
N LEU A 42 -1.33 -14.56 8.99
CA LEU A 42 -1.27 -13.29 9.71
C LEU A 42 -0.10 -13.18 10.70
N PRO A 43 0.14 -14.15 11.62
CA PRO A 43 1.21 -14.05 12.61
C PRO A 43 2.60 -13.99 11.95
N ALA A 44 2.85 -14.80 10.92
CA ALA A 44 4.13 -14.78 10.20
C ALA A 44 4.39 -13.41 9.53
N THR A 45 3.36 -12.79 8.97
CA THR A 45 3.48 -11.45 8.36
C THR A 45 3.72 -10.39 9.42
N LEU A 46 3.08 -10.51 10.58
CA LEU A 46 3.24 -9.60 11.71
C LEU A 46 4.65 -9.67 12.29
N GLU A 47 5.21 -10.88 12.43
CA GLU A 47 6.58 -11.10 12.87
C GLU A 47 7.58 -10.44 11.90
N LEU A 48 7.37 -10.62 10.60
CA LEU A 48 8.23 -10.05 9.57
C LEU A 48 8.15 -8.51 9.54
N ALA A 49 6.94 -7.97 9.62
CA ALA A 49 6.70 -6.53 9.69
C ALA A 49 7.27 -5.92 10.99
N GLY A 50 7.10 -6.61 12.12
CA GLY A 50 7.66 -6.22 13.41
C GLY A 50 9.19 -6.19 13.38
N ALA A 51 9.83 -7.24 12.85
CA ALA A 51 11.28 -7.28 12.67
C ALA A 51 11.78 -6.14 11.77
N ALA A 52 11.08 -5.87 10.66
CA ALA A 52 11.41 -4.75 9.78
C ALA A 52 11.30 -3.40 10.49
N LEU A 53 10.24 -3.17 11.28
CA LEU A 53 10.07 -1.95 12.08
C LEU A 53 11.21 -1.78 13.09
N VAL A 54 11.59 -2.85 13.79
CA VAL A 54 12.71 -2.83 14.74
C VAL A 54 14.01 -2.44 14.03
N LEU A 55 14.31 -3.05 12.87
CA LEU A 55 15.49 -2.71 12.07
C LEU A 55 15.47 -1.25 11.58
N ILE A 56 14.31 -0.77 11.14
CA ILE A 56 14.14 0.62 10.71
C ILE A 56 14.38 1.57 11.87
N LEU A 57 13.84 1.30 13.06
CA LEU A 57 14.04 2.16 14.23
C LEU A 57 15.50 2.14 14.69
N LEU A 58 16.11 0.95 14.77
CA LEU A 58 17.51 0.79 15.16
C LEU A 58 18.48 1.46 14.19
N THR A 59 18.17 1.51 12.90
CA THR A 59 19.03 2.16 11.90
C THR A 59 18.71 3.65 11.74
N SER A 60 17.43 4.03 11.70
CA SER A 60 17.00 5.42 11.45
C SER A 60 17.37 6.38 12.57
N VAL A 61 17.28 5.94 13.84
CA VAL A 61 17.63 6.79 14.99
C VAL A 61 19.11 7.19 14.99
N PRO A 62 20.09 6.26 14.93
CA PRO A 62 21.50 6.64 14.87
C PRO A 62 21.84 7.35 13.56
N LEU A 63 21.24 6.98 12.42
CA LEU A 63 21.50 7.68 11.15
C LEU A 63 21.01 9.13 11.20
N ARG A 64 19.91 9.41 11.90
CA ARG A 64 19.41 10.77 12.14
C ARG A 64 20.32 11.58 13.04
N TYR A 65 20.90 10.94 14.07
CA TYR A 65 21.82 11.59 14.98
C TYR A 65 23.20 11.86 14.33
N LEU A 66 23.74 10.88 13.60
CA LEU A 66 25.02 10.98 12.89
C LEU A 66 24.95 11.87 11.63
N GLY A 67 23.81 11.86 10.92
CA GLY A 67 23.53 12.72 9.76
C GLY A 67 23.17 14.16 10.16
N GLY A 68 23.64 14.63 11.31
CA GLY A 68 23.42 15.95 11.86
C GLY A 68 23.44 17.05 10.79
N ALA A 69 22.29 17.73 10.70
CA ALA A 69 21.90 18.79 9.79
C ALA A 69 21.57 18.32 8.36
N PRO A 70 20.34 18.58 7.85
CA PRO A 70 20.17 18.67 6.41
C PRO A 70 21.21 19.69 5.92
N SER A 71 22.23 19.22 5.20
CA SER A 71 23.11 20.08 4.45
C SER A 71 22.19 20.94 3.62
N ARG A 72 22.14 22.24 3.95
CA ARG A 72 21.23 23.22 3.34
C ARG A 72 21.14 22.89 1.86
N PRO A 73 19.95 22.66 1.27
CA PRO A 73 19.86 22.47 -0.17
C PRO A 73 20.53 23.69 -0.78
N SER A 74 21.71 23.50 -1.35
CA SER A 74 22.44 24.58 -2.00
C SER A 74 21.49 25.10 -3.06
N ALA A 75 21.14 26.37 -2.95
CA ALA A 75 20.15 27.07 -3.76
C ALA A 75 20.65 27.26 -5.21
N GLY A 76 21.05 26.19 -5.88
CA GLY A 76 21.53 26.16 -7.26
C GLY A 76 20.43 25.96 -8.29
N PHE A 77 19.19 25.69 -7.88
CA PHE A 77 18.06 25.43 -8.78
C PHE A 77 17.02 26.55 -8.77
N ARG A 78 17.46 27.82 -8.78
CA ARG A 78 16.52 28.97 -8.76
C ARG A 78 16.67 29.95 -9.92
N ARG A 79 17.31 29.56 -11.04
CA ARG A 79 17.57 30.50 -12.16
C ARG A 79 17.49 29.93 -13.58
N THR A 80 16.56 29.03 -13.91
CA THR A 80 16.49 28.52 -15.31
C THR A 80 15.13 28.58 -15.98
N PHE A 81 14.02 28.85 -15.28
CA PHE A 81 12.68 28.73 -15.89
C PHE A 81 11.93 30.04 -16.16
N HIS A 82 12.57 31.22 -16.03
CA HIS A 82 11.86 32.48 -16.25
C HIS A 82 11.88 33.03 -17.68
N ARG A 83 12.22 32.22 -18.70
CA ARG A 83 12.23 32.67 -20.10
C ARG A 83 11.56 31.68 -21.05
N VAL A 84 10.27 31.45 -20.86
CA VAL A 84 9.38 31.07 -21.97
C VAL A 84 8.22 32.06 -21.96
N SER A 85 8.47 33.25 -22.53
CA SER A 85 7.41 34.20 -22.84
C SER A 85 6.79 33.78 -24.17
N TRP A 86 5.65 33.09 -24.11
CA TRP A 86 4.80 32.86 -25.27
C TRP A 86 4.22 34.21 -25.71
N ARG A 87 4.88 34.83 -26.69
CA ARG A 87 4.33 35.99 -27.39
C ARG A 87 3.43 35.43 -28.49
N VAL A 88 2.13 35.48 -28.23
CA VAL A 88 1.09 35.15 -29.21
C VAL A 88 0.73 36.48 -29.87
N ASP A 89 1.39 36.79 -30.98
CA ASP A 89 0.99 37.91 -31.84
C ASP A 89 -0.07 37.36 -32.81
N ALA A 90 -1.26 37.94 -32.73
CA ALA A 90 -2.46 37.62 -33.50
C ALA A 90 -2.43 38.23 -34.91
#